data_AF-A0A9W8JWC1-F1
#
_entry.id   AF-A0A9W8JWC1-F1
#
_cell.length_a   1.000
_cell.length_b   1.000
_cell.length_c   1.000
_cell.angle_alpha   90.00
_cell.angle_beta   90.00
_cell.angle_gamma   90.00
#
_symmetry.space_group_name_H-M   'P 1'
#
loop_
_entity.id
_entity.type
_entity.pdbx_description
1 polymer ?
#
loop_
_entity_poly.entity_id
_entity_poly.type
_entity_poly.pdbx_seq_one_letter_code
_entity_poly.pdbx_strand_id
1 'polypeptide(L)'
;MPQQTSSAARTLLSRITKDLNGQKLRVAGRVLTYDVATGLIILIDDEHALLVDVSLALDSQSREWVPERLSTIIVIGDLERTDVGGITYGYVLDADLYILICLFSPAAQDPLTAPPMPTRSPALKMDRRHVLRAILVVPSPDLDLSLWNAVLKEDEEEREV
;
A
#
# COMPACT_ATOMS: atom_id res chain seq x y z
N MET A 1 10.70 -14.45 -28.64
CA MET A 1 9.84 -13.25 -28.58
C MET A 1 10.45 -12.30 -27.57
N PRO A 2 10.78 -11.04 -27.92
CA PRO A 2 11.25 -10.11 -26.91
C PRO A 2 10.11 -9.84 -25.94
N GLN A 3 10.25 -10.26 -24.68
CA GLN A 3 9.35 -9.86 -23.61
C GLN A 3 9.54 -8.34 -23.42
N GLN A 4 8.72 -7.52 -24.09
CA GLN A 4 8.58 -6.12 -23.72
C GLN A 4 7.85 -6.08 -22.38
N THR A 5 8.59 -6.29 -21.30
CA THR A 5 8.13 -5.96 -19.96
C THR A 5 8.02 -4.45 -19.88
N SER A 6 6.81 -3.94 -19.75
CA SER A 6 6.60 -2.55 -19.34
C SER A 6 7.43 -2.29 -18.09
N SER A 7 8.32 -1.29 -18.16
CA SER A 7 9.17 -0.92 -17.02
C SER A 7 8.27 -0.39 -15.91
N ALA A 8 8.44 -0.90 -14.69
CA ALA A 8 7.68 -0.43 -13.54
C ALA A 8 8.15 0.97 -13.14
N ALA A 9 7.25 1.96 -13.18
CA ALA A 9 7.55 3.33 -12.81
C ALA A 9 7.81 3.41 -11.30
N ARG A 10 9.01 3.83 -10.90
CA ARG A 10 9.30 4.11 -9.49
C ARG A 10 8.45 5.29 -9.04
N THR A 11 7.69 5.12 -7.97
CA THR A 11 6.66 6.08 -7.55
C THR A 11 6.66 6.22 -6.03
N LEU A 12 6.51 7.47 -5.56
CA LEU A 12 6.30 7.80 -4.16
C LEU A 12 4.88 7.43 -3.70
N LEU A 13 4.71 6.96 -2.47
CA LEU A 13 3.37 6.69 -1.92
C LEU A 13 2.51 7.95 -1.90
N SER A 14 3.11 9.11 -1.63
CA SER A 14 2.43 10.40 -1.64
C SER A 14 1.93 10.84 -3.02
N ARG A 15 2.46 10.26 -4.10
CA ARG A 15 2.11 10.60 -5.49
C ARG A 15 1.08 9.65 -6.08
N ILE A 16 0.59 8.67 -5.32
CA ILE A 16 -0.40 7.73 -5.84
C ILE A 16 -1.73 8.44 -6.00
N THR A 17 -2.04 8.78 -7.25
CA THR A 17 -3.22 9.51 -7.66
C THR A 17 -3.95 8.76 -8.78
N LYS A 18 -5.15 9.24 -9.12
CA LYS A 18 -6.06 8.60 -10.09
C LYS A 18 -5.51 8.49 -11.52
N ASP A 19 -4.52 9.28 -11.88
CA ASP A 19 -3.83 9.28 -13.17
C ASP A 19 -2.84 8.12 -13.33
N LEU A 20 -2.44 7.50 -12.23
CA LEU A 20 -1.57 6.31 -12.23
C LEU A 20 -2.35 4.99 -12.34
N ASN A 21 -3.68 5.05 -12.47
CA ASN A 21 -4.52 3.87 -12.63
C ASN A 21 -4.16 3.09 -13.90
N GLY A 22 -4.04 1.77 -13.77
CA GLY A 22 -3.63 0.86 -14.83
C GLY A 22 -2.12 0.89 -15.13
N GLN A 23 -1.33 1.67 -14.39
CA GLN A 23 0.12 1.71 -14.58
C GLN A 23 0.83 0.70 -13.69
N LYS A 24 1.95 0.19 -14.20
CA LYS A 24 2.86 -0.66 -13.43
C LYS A 24 3.76 0.20 -12.58
N LEU A 25 3.64 0.08 -11.26
CA LEU A 25 4.36 0.88 -10.29
C LEU A 25 5.36 0.04 -9.49
N ARG A 26 6.44 0.70 -9.07
CA ARG A 26 7.38 0.20 -8.07
C ARG A 26 7.38 1.18 -6.89
N VAL A 27 6.87 0.71 -5.76
CA VAL A 27 6.74 1.50 -4.52
C VAL A 27 7.53 0.83 -3.41
N ALA A 28 8.01 1.64 -2.46
CA ALA A 28 8.70 1.15 -1.28
C ALA A 28 8.03 1.74 -0.04
N GLY A 29 7.93 0.96 1.03
CA GLY A 29 7.34 1.43 2.27
C GLY A 29 7.44 0.40 3.38
N ARG A 30 6.79 0.66 4.51
CA ARG A 30 6.77 -0.21 5.67
C ARG A 30 5.43 -0.93 5.81
N VAL A 31 5.45 -2.20 6.18
CA VAL A 31 4.22 -2.97 6.43
C VAL A 31 3.59 -2.51 7.75
N LEU A 32 2.41 -1.90 7.71
CA LEU A 32 1.67 -1.57 8.93
C LEU A 32 0.92 -2.78 9.49
N THR A 33 0.21 -3.48 8.61
CA THR A 33 -0.60 -4.65 8.93
C THR A 33 -0.76 -5.52 7.70
N TYR A 34 -0.93 -6.83 7.92
CA TYR A 34 -1.15 -7.84 6.90
C TYR A 34 -2.31 -8.73 7.35
N ASP A 35 -3.32 -8.89 6.51
CA ASP A 35 -4.39 -9.86 6.72
C ASP A 35 -4.14 -11.10 5.86
N VAL A 36 -3.92 -12.22 6.54
CA VAL A 36 -3.67 -13.54 5.94
C VAL A 36 -4.92 -14.06 5.21
N ALA A 37 -6.13 -13.67 5.64
CA ALA A 37 -7.36 -14.16 5.05
C ALA A 37 -7.64 -13.55 3.67
N THR A 38 -7.40 -12.25 3.52
CA THR A 38 -7.60 -11.52 2.26
C THR A 38 -6.33 -11.40 1.42
N GLY A 39 -5.15 -11.57 2.01
CA GLY A 39 -3.89 -11.32 1.33
C GLY A 39 -3.62 -9.82 1.11
N LEU A 40 -4.18 -8.95 1.97
CA LEU A 40 -4.01 -7.51 1.88
C LEU A 40 -2.96 -7.00 2.87
N ILE A 41 -2.09 -6.13 2.39
CA ILE A 41 -1.12 -5.37 3.18
C ILE A 41 -1.51 -3.89 3.16
N ILE A 42 -1.39 -3.22 4.31
CA ILE A 42 -1.33 -1.75 4.34
C ILE A 42 0.14 -1.36 4.39
N LEU A 43 0.62 -0.75 3.29
CA LEU A 43 1.95 -0.20 3.17
C LEU A 43 1.91 1.27 3.58
N ILE A 44 2.86 1.71 4.41
CA ILE A 44 2.95 3.09 4.87
C ILE A 44 4.30 3.72 4.56
N ASP A 45 4.27 5.00 4.29
CA ASP A 45 5.46 5.86 4.22
C ASP A 45 5.08 7.24 4.74
N ASP A 46 5.69 7.62 5.86
CA ASP A 46 5.35 8.85 6.60
C ASP A 46 3.84 8.98 6.89
N GLU A 47 3.17 10.02 6.39
CA GLU A 47 1.72 10.22 6.53
C GLU A 47 0.88 9.50 5.47
N HIS A 48 1.47 8.76 4.54
CA HIS A 48 0.75 8.17 3.40
C HIS A 48 0.64 6.65 3.55
N ALA A 49 -0.50 6.10 3.13
CA ALA A 49 -0.74 4.68 3.14
C ALA A 49 -1.36 4.20 1.83
N LEU A 50 -1.00 2.98 1.44
CA LEU A 50 -1.46 2.30 0.24
C LEU A 50 -1.94 0.89 0.58
N LEU A 51 -3.10 0.51 0.05
CA LEU A 51 -3.56 -0.87 0.12
C LEU A 51 -2.90 -1.68 -1.00
N VAL A 52 -2.28 -2.79 -0.63
CA VAL A 52 -1.57 -3.68 -1.55
C VAL A 52 -2.18 -5.07 -1.46
N ASP A 53 -2.66 -5.57 -2.58
CA ASP A 53 -3.07 -6.97 -2.73
C ASP A 53 -1.84 -7.81 -3.08
N VAL A 54 -1.45 -8.68 -2.16
CA VAL A 54 -0.29 -9.57 -2.29
C VAL A 54 -0.69 -11.03 -2.40
N SER A 55 -1.98 -11.32 -2.59
CA SER A 55 -2.53 -12.68 -2.65
C SER A 55 -1.86 -13.57 -3.70
N LEU A 56 -1.35 -12.97 -4.79
CA LEU A 56 -0.64 -13.66 -5.87
C LEU A 56 0.89 -13.53 -5.82
N ALA A 57 1.42 -12.66 -4.95
CA ALA A 57 2.84 -12.32 -4.92
C ALA A 57 3.61 -13.02 -3.78
N LEU A 58 2.91 -13.50 -2.75
CA LEU A 58 3.55 -14.17 -1.62
C LEU A 58 3.54 -15.69 -1.78
N ASP A 59 4.67 -16.31 -1.46
CA ASP A 59 4.80 -17.75 -1.31
C ASP A 59 4.71 -18.17 0.16
N SER A 60 4.87 -19.47 0.42
CA SER A 60 4.85 -20.01 1.79
C SER A 60 6.00 -19.50 2.65
N GLN A 61 7.16 -19.18 2.06
CA GLN A 61 8.33 -18.64 2.79
C GLN A 61 8.12 -17.19 3.20
N SER A 62 7.36 -16.44 2.40
CA SER A 62 7.05 -15.03 2.64
C SER A 62 6.21 -14.81 3.91
N ARG A 63 5.54 -15.85 4.40
CA ARG A 63 4.74 -15.80 5.65
C ARG A 63 5.57 -15.53 6.91
N GLU A 64 6.89 -15.73 6.87
CA GLU A 64 7.76 -15.53 8.03
C GLU A 64 8.05 -14.04 8.28
N TRP A 65 8.24 -13.25 7.22
CA TRP A 65 8.62 -11.83 7.32
C TRP A 65 7.49 -10.85 7.00
N VAL A 66 6.53 -11.22 6.16
CA VAL A 66 5.39 -10.34 5.81
C VAL A 66 4.59 -9.84 7.03
N PRO A 67 4.29 -10.65 8.06
CA PRO A 67 3.56 -10.15 9.22
C PRO A 67 4.42 -9.30 10.16
N GLU A 68 5.72 -9.17 9.91
CA GLU A 68 6.61 -8.35 10.74
C GLU A 68 6.23 -6.88 10.59
N ARG A 69 5.79 -6.29 11.71
CA ARG A 69 5.34 -4.90 11.75
C ARG A 69 6.50 -3.96 11.44
N LEU A 70 6.22 -2.98 10.60
CA LEU A 70 7.14 -1.96 10.10
C LEU A 70 8.32 -2.51 9.29
N SER A 71 8.25 -3.76 8.83
CA SER A 71 9.23 -4.30 7.89
C SER A 71 9.21 -3.50 6.59
N THR A 72 10.39 -3.12 6.11
CA THR A 72 10.53 -2.36 4.86
C THR A 72 10.50 -3.31 3.68
N ILE A 73 9.61 -3.03 2.72
CA ILE A 73 9.41 -3.86 1.53
C ILE A 73 9.37 -2.99 0.27
N ILE A 74 9.76 -3.60 -0.85
CA ILE A 74 9.54 -3.06 -2.19
C ILE A 74 8.45 -3.87 -2.86
N VAL A 75 7.43 -3.20 -3.38
CA VAL A 75 6.32 -3.80 -4.11
C VAL A 75 6.37 -3.35 -5.56
N ILE A 76 6.27 -4.31 -6.48
CA ILE A 76 6.05 -4.06 -7.90
C ILE A 76 4.69 -4.64 -8.28
N GLY A 77 3.84 -3.83 -8.87
CA GLY A 77 2.46 -4.23 -9.18
C GLY A 77 1.77 -3.28 -10.13
N ASP A 78 0.55 -3.64 -10.53
CA ASP A 78 -0.31 -2.76 -11.32
C ASP A 78 -1.29 -2.05 -10.38
N LEU A 79 -1.41 -0.72 -10.53
CA LEU A 79 -2.34 0.06 -9.73
C LEU A 79 -3.75 -0.09 -10.30
N GLU A 80 -4.65 -0.70 -9.54
CA GLU A 80 -6.04 -0.86 -9.93
C GLU A 80 -6.93 0.05 -9.09
N ARG A 81 -7.95 0.60 -9.75
CA ARG A 81 -9.02 1.30 -9.07
C ARG A 81 -10.10 0.28 -8.69
N THR A 82 -10.37 0.19 -7.41
CA THR A 82 -11.46 -0.61 -6.87
C THR A 82 -12.70 0.27 -6.69
N ASP A 83 -13.83 -0.21 -7.22
CA ASP A 83 -15.13 0.47 -7.13
C ASP A 83 -15.86 0.21 -5.79
N VAL A 84 -15.20 -0.42 -4.82
CA VAL A 84 -15.74 -0.60 -3.46
C VAL A 84 -15.94 0.78 -2.84
N GLY A 85 -17.20 1.21 -2.86
CA GLY A 85 -17.65 2.54 -2.47
C GLY A 85 -17.44 2.80 -0.98
N GLY A 86 -16.36 3.47 -0.64
CA GLY A 86 -16.17 4.02 0.70
C GLY A 86 -14.94 4.91 0.77
N ILE A 87 -15.11 6.23 0.61
CA ILE A 87 -14.12 7.17 1.14
C ILE A 87 -14.30 7.12 2.66
N THR A 88 -13.43 6.40 3.36
CA THR A 88 -13.36 6.50 4.81
C THR A 88 -12.17 7.38 5.16
N TYR A 89 -12.43 8.57 5.70
CA TYR A 89 -11.41 9.35 6.38
C TYR A 89 -11.09 8.64 7.70
N GLY A 90 -9.93 8.02 7.80
CA GLY A 90 -9.44 7.42 9.04
C GLY A 90 -8.78 8.48 9.93
N TYR A 91 -9.56 9.17 10.75
CA TYR A 91 -8.99 10.02 11.81
C TYR A 91 -8.79 9.16 13.06
N VAL A 92 -7.55 9.00 13.51
CA VAL A 92 -7.24 8.56 14.88
C VAL A 92 -7.10 9.84 15.71
N LEU A 93 -8.23 10.34 16.23
CA LEU A 93 -8.21 11.36 17.28
C LEU A 93 -7.98 10.66 18.63
N ASP A 94 -7.35 11.40 19.54
CA ASP A 94 -6.85 11.03 20.86
C ASP A 94 -7.61 9.94 21.63
N ALA A 95 -6.87 9.29 22.53
CA ALA A 95 -7.05 8.00 23.21
C ALA A 95 -8.41 7.60 23.83
N ASP A 96 -9.50 8.36 23.66
CA ASP A 96 -10.78 8.12 24.35
C ASP A 96 -12.00 7.91 23.43
N LEU A 97 -11.82 7.78 22.10
CA LEU A 97 -12.95 7.55 21.18
C LEU A 97 -12.69 6.41 20.20
N TYR A 98 -12.70 5.19 20.73
CA TYR A 98 -13.05 4.00 19.97
C TYR A 98 -14.45 4.22 19.35
N ILE A 99 -14.63 3.83 18.09
CA ILE A 99 -15.90 3.80 17.32
C ILE A 99 -16.11 5.03 16.41
N LEU A 100 -15.70 4.91 15.12
CA LEU A 100 -16.60 5.14 13.96
C LEU A 100 -16.08 4.58 12.62
N ILE A 101 -15.50 3.36 12.55
CA ILE A 101 -15.24 2.71 11.23
C ILE A 101 -15.71 1.24 11.14
N CYS A 102 -16.33 0.67 12.18
CA CYS A 102 -16.82 -0.72 12.12
C CYS A 102 -18.35 -0.88 12.03
N LEU A 103 -19.14 0.20 11.91
CA LEU A 103 -20.61 0.08 11.91
C LEU A 103 -21.24 0.78 10.71
N PHE A 104 -20.99 0.30 9.50
CA PHE A 104 -22.01 0.17 8.44
C PHE A 104 -21.40 -0.51 7.20
N SER A 105 -21.28 -1.83 7.24
CA SER A 105 -21.51 -2.62 6.03
C SER A 105 -22.25 -3.90 6.43
N PRO A 106 -23.59 -3.86 6.51
CA PRO A 106 -24.37 -5.06 6.58
C PRO A 106 -24.47 -5.60 5.15
N ALA A 107 -23.99 -6.83 4.95
CA ALA A 107 -24.12 -7.61 3.72
C ALA A 107 -23.23 -7.19 2.54
N ALA A 108 -22.04 -7.78 2.47
CA ALA A 108 -21.62 -8.58 1.34
C ALA A 108 -20.25 -9.19 1.65
N GLN A 109 -20.03 -10.42 1.19
CA GLN A 109 -18.73 -11.08 1.14
C GLN A 109 -17.84 -10.35 0.12
N ASP A 110 -17.44 -9.11 0.41
CA ASP A 110 -16.54 -8.38 -0.47
C ASP A 110 -15.09 -8.80 -0.17
N PRO A 111 -14.33 -9.23 -1.18
CA PRO A 111 -12.98 -9.78 -1.01
C PRO A 111 -11.93 -8.76 -0.53
N LEU A 112 -12.31 -7.49 -0.36
CA LEU A 112 -11.41 -6.37 -0.08
C LEU A 112 -11.67 -5.70 1.28
N THR A 113 -11.99 -6.51 2.30
CA THR A 113 -12.08 -5.99 3.67
C THR A 113 -10.67 -5.61 4.14
N ALA A 114 -10.41 -4.31 4.34
CA ALA A 114 -9.08 -3.86 4.77
C ALA A 114 -8.67 -4.52 6.10
N PRO A 115 -7.38 -4.85 6.28
CA PRO A 115 -6.89 -5.51 7.48
C PRO A 115 -7.16 -4.67 8.73
N PRO A 116 -7.37 -5.32 9.90
CA PRO A 116 -7.57 -4.61 11.15
C PRO A 116 -6.35 -3.74 11.46
N MET A 117 -6.59 -2.43 11.64
CA MET A 117 -5.54 -1.48 12.00
C MET A 117 -5.17 -1.62 13.49
N PRO A 118 -3.88 -1.43 13.85
CA PRO A 118 -3.50 -1.43 15.25
C PRO A 118 -4.08 -0.21 15.98
N THR A 119 -4.50 -0.43 17.23
CA THR A 119 -5.20 0.50 18.13
C THR A 119 -4.54 1.88 18.26
N ARG A 120 -3.23 1.98 18.05
CA ARG A 120 -2.46 3.22 18.14
C ARG A 120 -1.68 3.40 16.84
N SER A 121 -2.31 4.06 15.86
CA SER A 121 -1.69 4.38 14.56
C SER A 121 -1.70 5.90 14.35
N PRO A 122 -0.65 6.48 13.74
CA PRO A 122 -0.65 7.89 13.38
C PRO A 122 -1.77 8.21 12.36
N ALA A 123 -2.12 9.48 12.20
CA ALA A 123 -3.07 9.90 11.18
C ALA A 123 -2.49 9.63 9.79
N LEU A 124 -3.08 8.67 9.06
CA LEU A 124 -2.60 8.24 7.74
C LEU A 124 -3.59 8.69 6.66
N LYS A 125 -3.07 9.31 5.61
CA LYS A 125 -3.76 9.62 4.37
C LYS A 125 -3.74 8.38 3.49
N MET A 126 -4.89 7.70 3.43
CA MET A 126 -5.07 6.49 2.62
C MET A 126 -6.25 6.68 1.66
N ASP A 127 -6.03 6.46 0.36
CA ASP A 127 -7.13 6.36 -0.60
C ASP A 127 -7.49 4.88 -0.81
N ARG A 128 -8.60 4.43 -0.21
CA ARG A 128 -9.08 3.04 -0.29
C ARG A 128 -9.55 2.62 -1.68
N ARG A 129 -9.69 3.57 -2.61
CA ARG A 129 -10.11 3.27 -3.99
C ARG A 129 -8.96 2.78 -4.86
N HIS A 130 -7.73 2.94 -4.40
CA HIS A 130 -6.54 2.51 -5.12
C HIS A 130 -5.95 1.29 -4.41
N VAL A 131 -5.87 0.19 -5.15
CA VAL A 131 -5.27 -1.06 -4.68
C VAL A 131 -4.14 -1.41 -5.63
N LEU A 132 -2.94 -1.54 -5.08
CA LEU A 132 -1.80 -2.01 -5.86
C LEU A 132 -1.82 -3.54 -5.87
N ARG A 133 -2.06 -4.15 -7.03
CA ARG A 133 -1.98 -5.60 -7.17
C ARG A 133 -0.53 -6.00 -7.39
N ALA A 134 0.08 -6.54 -6.34
CA ALA A 134 1.46 -6.92 -6.36
C ALA A 134 1.67 -8.12 -7.30
N ILE A 135 2.69 -7.97 -8.14
CA ILE A 135 3.29 -9.04 -8.93
C ILE A 135 4.51 -9.59 -8.19
N LEU A 136 5.26 -8.69 -7.53
CA LEU A 136 6.46 -9.03 -6.79
C LEU A 136 6.53 -8.21 -5.51
N VAL A 137 6.81 -8.88 -4.40
CA VAL A 137 7.14 -8.24 -3.12
C VAL A 137 8.52 -8.71 -2.69
N VAL A 138 9.40 -7.79 -2.35
CA VAL A 138 10.78 -8.08 -1.93
C VAL A 138 11.02 -7.47 -0.55
N PRO A 139 11.44 -8.27 0.46
CA PRO A 139 11.88 -7.72 1.73
C PRO A 139 13.15 -6.89 1.51
N SER A 140 13.21 -5.70 2.09
CA SER A 140 14.34 -4.78 1.93
C SER A 140 14.60 -4.06 3.26
N PRO A 141 14.99 -4.80 4.32
CA PRO A 141 15.15 -4.25 5.67
C PRO A 141 16.18 -3.12 5.74
N ASP A 142 17.21 -3.17 4.89
CA ASP A 142 18.30 -2.19 4.84
C ASP A 142 17.99 -1.00 3.91
N LEU A 143 16.78 -0.93 3.33
CA LEU A 143 16.41 0.17 2.46
C LEU A 143 16.14 1.44 3.28
N ASP A 144 16.95 2.47 3.03
CA ASP A 144 16.67 3.81 3.53
C ASP A 144 15.56 4.46 2.69
N LEU A 145 14.35 4.51 3.24
CA LEU A 145 13.19 5.14 2.63
C LEU A 145 13.40 6.64 2.40
N SER A 146 14.18 7.31 3.25
CA SER A 146 14.46 8.75 3.11
C SER A 146 15.29 9.01 1.85
N LEU A 147 16.32 8.18 1.64
CA LEU A 147 17.16 8.25 0.44
C LEU A 147 16.38 7.83 -0.81
N TRP A 148 15.60 6.75 -0.72
CA TRP A 148 14.72 6.33 -1.81
C TRP A 148 13.79 7.47 -2.25
N ASN A 149 13.14 8.12 -1.27
CA ASN A 149 12.22 9.22 -1.53
C ASN A 149 12.93 10.47 -2.08
N ALA A 150 14.15 10.77 -1.61
CA ALA A 150 14.96 11.88 -2.13
C ALA A 150 15.29 11.70 -3.61
N VAL A 151 15.80 10.52 -3.99
CA VAL A 151 16.13 10.19 -5.39
C VAL A 151 14.90 10.30 -6.29
N LEU A 152 13.73 9.85 -5.82
CA LEU A 152 12.51 9.96 -6.62
C LEU A 152 12.03 11.41 -6.79
N LYS A 153 12.25 12.28 -5.80
CA LYS A 153 11.93 13.70 -5.93
C LYS A 153 12.85 14.39 -6.94
N GLU A 154 14.14 14.07 -6.92
CA GLU A 154 15.11 14.58 -7.90
C GLU A 154 14.74 14.14 -9.34
N ASP A 155 14.42 12.85 -9.52
CA ASP A 155 13.97 12.29 -10.81
C ASP A 155 12.66 12.96 -11.33
N GLU A 156 11.85 13.51 -10.43
CA GLU A 156 10.62 14.24 -10.76
C GLU A 156 10.91 15.67 -11.19
N GLU A 157 11.75 16.38 -10.44
CA GLU A 157 12.16 17.74 -10.75
C GLU A 157 12.87 17.83 -12.10
N GLU A 158 13.70 16.85 -12.45
CA GLU A 158 14.38 16.79 -13.75
C GLU A 158 13.43 16.58 -14.95
N ARG A 159 12.24 16.00 -14.74
CA ARG A 159 11.26 15.74 -15.81
C ARG A 159 10.33 16.91 -16.07
N GLU A 160 10.23 17.86 -15.15
CA GLU A 160 9.37 19.04 -15.28
C GLU A 160 10.08 20.24 -15.95
N VAL A 161 11.39 20.12 -16.23
CA VAL A 161 12.23 21.12 -16.93
C VAL A 161 12.33 20.83 -18.42
#